data_AF-A0A7C9AJU0-F1
#
_entry.id   AF-A0A7C9AJU0-F1
#
_cell.length_a   1.000
_cell.length_b   1.000
_cell.length_c   1.000
_cell.angle_alpha   90.00
_cell.angle_beta   90.00
_cell.angle_gamma   90.00
#
_symmetry.space_group_name_H-M   'P 1'
#
loop_
_entity.id
_entity.type
_entity.pdbx_description
1 polymer ?
#
loop_
_entity_poly.entity_id
_entity_poly.type
_entity_poly.pdbx_seq_one_letter_code
_entity_poly.pdbx_strand_id
1 'polypeptide(L)'
;MTSGGADYAFECVGSTEVVTSAIQSCCEGWGLTVTLGVPKVKPEITAHYALFLSGRTLKGSLFGGWKPKSDIPNLVDMYVRKELNLDEFITHNLQFEDINKAFDLMIEGKCLRCVIQMPN
;
A
#
# COMPACT_ATOMS: atom_id res chain seq x y z
N MET A 1 11.46 14.07 -16.42
CA MET A 1 10.66 14.48 -15.24
C MET A 1 11.28 14.07 -13.89
N THR A 2 12.34 13.27 -13.81
CA THR A 2 13.00 12.96 -12.51
C THR A 2 14.53 13.04 -12.53
N SER A 3 15.16 13.28 -13.69
CA SER A 3 16.62 13.43 -13.84
C SER A 3 17.50 12.36 -13.18
N GLY A 4 16.99 11.13 -12.98
CA GLY A 4 17.74 10.04 -12.35
C GLY A 4 16.91 9.00 -11.61
N GLY A 5 15.66 9.31 -11.25
CA GLY A 5 14.75 8.37 -10.58
C GLY A 5 13.92 9.04 -9.49
N ALA A 6 13.09 8.28 -8.80
CA ALA A 6 12.40 8.74 -7.60
C ALA A 6 13.28 8.54 -6.36
N ASP A 7 13.19 9.44 -5.39
CA ASP A 7 13.85 9.25 -4.09
C ASP A 7 13.22 8.09 -3.31
N TYR A 8 11.90 7.93 -3.45
CA TYR A 8 11.12 6.87 -2.83
C TYR A 8 10.15 6.24 -3.84
N ALA A 9 10.07 4.91 -3.85
CA ALA A 9 9.04 4.17 -4.57
C ALA A 9 8.30 3.24 -3.63
N PHE A 10 6.98 3.11 -3.82
CA PHE A 10 6.13 2.25 -3.01
C PHE A 10 5.44 1.22 -3.91
N GLU A 11 5.63 -0.06 -3.59
CA GLU A 11 4.95 -1.16 -4.27
C GLU A 11 3.74 -1.58 -3.43
N CYS A 12 2.53 -1.39 -3.97
CA CYS A 12 1.27 -1.54 -3.25
C CYS A 12 0.32 -2.60 -3.86
N VAL A 13 0.82 -3.44 -4.78
CA VAL A 13 0.01 -4.39 -5.57
C VAL A 13 0.22 -5.84 -5.09
N GLY A 14 1.44 -6.21 -4.73
CA GLY A 14 1.85 -7.57 -4.40
C GLY A 14 2.38 -8.35 -5.60
N SER A 15 3.01 -7.68 -6.58
CA SER A 15 3.67 -8.31 -7.73
C SER A 15 5.19 -8.14 -7.63
N THR A 16 5.93 -9.24 -7.76
CA THR A 16 7.40 -9.24 -7.69
C THR A 16 8.02 -8.52 -8.89
N GLU A 17 7.37 -8.55 -10.05
CA GLU A 17 7.76 -7.79 -11.24
C GLU A 17 7.65 -6.28 -11.02
N VAL A 18 6.57 -5.85 -10.33
CA VAL A 18 6.40 -4.44 -9.96
C VAL A 18 7.43 -4.03 -8.91
N VAL A 19 7.81 -4.92 -7.98
CA VAL A 19 8.91 -4.62 -7.03
C VAL A 19 10.21 -4.36 -7.78
N THR A 20 10.59 -5.20 -8.75
CA THR A 20 11.81 -4.99 -9.56
C THR A 20 11.75 -3.66 -10.31
N SER A 21 10.61 -3.36 -10.92
CA SER A 21 10.38 -2.09 -11.63
C SER A 21 10.49 -0.89 -10.69
N ALA A 22 9.97 -1.00 -9.46
CA ALA A 22 10.04 0.04 -8.44
C ALA A 22 11.45 0.26 -7.89
N ILE A 23 12.31 -0.77 -7.86
CA ILE A 23 13.73 -0.60 -7.52
C ILE A 23 14.47 0.13 -8.64
N GLN A 24 14.23 -0.27 -9.89
CA GLN A 24 14.89 0.33 -11.05
C GLN A 24 14.49 1.78 -11.30
N SER A 25 13.28 2.18 -10.90
CA SER A 25 12.79 3.55 -11.02
C SER A 25 13.34 4.50 -9.94
N CYS A 26 13.96 3.98 -8.88
CA CYS A 26 14.57 4.76 -7.81
C CYS A 26 15.92 5.36 -8.22
N CYS A 27 16.27 6.51 -7.63
CA CYS A 27 17.56 7.18 -7.82
C CYS A 27 18.74 6.26 -7.48
N GLU A 28 19.79 6.34 -8.30
CA GLU A 28 21.11 5.81 -7.92
C GLU A 28 21.66 6.57 -6.71
N GLY A 29 22.39 5.88 -5.84
CA GLY A 29 23.01 6.44 -4.65
C GLY A 29 22.17 6.34 -3.39
N TRP A 30 20.89 6.73 -3.43
CA TRP A 30 20.06 6.88 -2.21
C TRP A 30 18.62 6.39 -2.31
N GLY A 31 18.14 5.99 -3.49
CA GLY A 31 16.73 5.70 -3.69
C GLY A 31 16.22 4.52 -2.82
N LEU A 32 15.05 4.71 -2.20
CA LEU A 32 14.42 3.71 -1.32
C LEU A 32 13.11 3.19 -1.90
N THR A 33 13.08 1.88 -2.14
CA THR A 33 11.84 1.17 -2.50
C THR A 33 11.25 0.49 -1.26
N VAL A 34 9.97 0.74 -0.98
CA VAL A 34 9.20 0.12 0.09
C VAL A 34 8.11 -0.77 -0.49
N THR A 35 8.18 -2.09 -0.26
CA THR A 35 7.11 -3.02 -0.64
C THR A 35 6.10 -3.19 0.51
N LEU A 36 4.83 -3.07 0.15
CA LEU A 36 3.65 -3.12 1.02
C LEU A 36 2.65 -4.18 0.53
N GLY A 37 2.59 -4.42 -0.78
CA GLY A 37 1.69 -5.38 -1.40
C GLY A 37 1.99 -6.81 -0.98
N VAL A 38 0.95 -7.61 -0.78
CA VAL A 38 1.09 -9.01 -0.33
C VAL A 38 0.86 -9.97 -1.51
N PRO A 39 1.92 -10.63 -2.02
CA PRO A 39 1.82 -11.62 -3.08
C PRO A 39 1.11 -12.92 -2.65
N LYS A 40 0.48 -13.63 -3.60
CA LYS A 40 -0.44 -14.75 -3.33
C LYS A 40 0.23 -16.05 -2.86
N VAL A 41 1.36 -16.47 -3.45
CA VAL A 41 2.04 -17.74 -3.07
C VAL A 41 3.55 -17.63 -3.26
N LYS A 42 4.31 -18.01 -2.23
CA LYS A 42 5.79 -18.20 -2.17
C LYS A 42 6.57 -17.35 -3.20
N PRO A 43 6.55 -16.03 -3.04
CA PRO A 43 7.11 -15.11 -4.01
C PRO A 43 8.60 -14.94 -3.76
N GLU A 44 9.38 -15.00 -4.82
CA GLU A 44 10.80 -14.65 -4.79
C GLU A 44 11.02 -13.41 -5.64
N ILE A 45 11.89 -12.51 -5.17
CA ILE A 45 12.30 -11.33 -5.91
C ILE A 45 13.72 -11.55 -6.38
N THR A 46 13.94 -11.42 -7.69
CA THR A 46 15.26 -11.45 -8.30
C THR A 46 15.61 -10.04 -8.78
N ALA A 47 16.76 -9.54 -8.35
CA ALA A 47 17.25 -8.22 -8.74
C ALA A 47 18.74 -8.29 -9.10
N HIS A 48 19.14 -7.49 -10.09
CA HIS A 48 20.54 -7.42 -10.48
C HIS A 48 21.36 -6.78 -9.36
N TYR A 49 22.46 -7.42 -8.96
CA TYR A 49 23.30 -7.02 -7.83
C TYR A 49 23.74 -5.54 -7.88
N ALA A 50 24.04 -5.02 -9.08
CA ALA A 50 24.45 -3.63 -9.28
C ALA A 50 23.40 -2.59 -8.83
N LEU A 51 22.12 -2.95 -8.78
CA LEU A 51 21.06 -2.07 -8.28
C LEU A 51 21.30 -1.69 -6.81
N PHE A 52 21.73 -2.66 -5.99
CA PHE A 52 22.02 -2.42 -4.58
C PHE A 52 23.42 -1.84 -4.37
N LEU A 53 24.41 -2.29 -5.14
CA LEU A 53 25.77 -1.76 -5.06
C LEU A 53 25.83 -0.26 -5.39
N SER A 54 24.97 0.20 -6.30
CA SER A 54 24.82 1.62 -6.65
C SER A 54 24.12 2.45 -5.57
N GLY A 55 23.73 1.88 -4.42
CA GLY A 55 23.21 2.61 -3.27
C GLY A 55 21.69 2.59 -3.11
N ARG A 56 20.95 1.85 -3.97
CA ARG A 56 19.50 1.68 -3.76
C ARG A 56 19.22 0.75 -2.60
N THR A 57 18.11 1.00 -1.91
CA THR A 57 17.62 0.17 -0.80
C THR A 57 16.25 -0.41 -1.11
N LEU A 58 16.06 -1.71 -0.82
CA LEU A 58 14.75 -2.35 -0.80
C LEU A 58 14.38 -2.65 0.65
N LYS A 59 13.19 -2.23 1.08
CA LYS A 59 12.64 -2.48 2.41
C LYS A 59 11.20 -2.99 2.31
N GLY A 60 10.81 -3.88 3.23
CA GLY A 60 9.41 -4.26 3.43
C GLY A 60 8.77 -3.44 4.55
N SER A 61 7.46 -3.23 4.47
CA SER A 61 6.67 -2.70 5.58
C SER A 61 5.37 -3.47 5.74
N LEU A 62 5.18 -4.03 6.93
CA LEU A 62 3.93 -4.68 7.31
C LEU A 62 3.12 -3.71 8.16
N PHE A 63 1.85 -3.51 7.81
CA PHE A 63 0.96 -2.63 8.55
C PHE A 63 1.51 -1.19 8.72
N GLY A 64 2.30 -0.71 7.75
CA GLY A 64 2.93 0.62 7.80
C GLY A 64 4.07 0.76 8.82
N GLY A 65 4.48 -0.32 9.50
CA GLY A 65 5.45 -0.28 10.60
C GLY A 65 4.84 0.14 11.94
N TRP A 66 3.51 0.25 12.01
CA TRP A 66 2.79 0.65 13.22
C TRP A 66 2.65 -0.52 14.21
N LYS A 67 2.68 -0.18 15.50
CA LYS A 67 2.31 -1.04 16.62
C LYS A 67 0.82 -0.84 16.91
N PRO A 68 -0.06 -1.81 16.59
CA PRO A 68 -1.50 -1.59 16.58
C PRO A 68 -2.07 -0.98 17.89
N LYS A 69 -1.66 -1.51 19.04
CA LYS A 69 -2.19 -1.09 20.34
C LYS A 69 -1.82 0.34 20.73
N SER A 70 -0.60 0.77 20.41
CA SER A 70 -0.11 2.10 20.80
C SER A 70 -0.36 3.16 19.74
N ASP A 71 -0.39 2.77 18.46
CA ASP A 71 -0.30 3.73 17.37
C ASP A 71 -1.64 4.00 16.69
N ILE A 72 -2.56 3.03 16.63
CA ILE A 72 -3.89 3.22 16.04
C ILE A 72 -4.68 4.33 16.76
N PRO A 73 -4.71 4.42 18.11
CA PRO A 73 -5.40 5.51 18.78
C PRO A 73 -4.90 6.89 18.32
N ASN A 74 -3.59 7.05 18.11
CA ASN A 74 -3.02 8.30 17.61
C ASN A 74 -3.47 8.60 16.18
N LEU A 75 -3.59 7.59 15.31
CA LEU A 75 -4.11 7.77 13.94
C LEU A 75 -5.59 8.20 13.96
N VAL A 76 -6.39 7.69 14.89
CA VAL A 76 -7.78 8.13 15.09
C VAL A 76 -7.80 9.60 15.55
N ASP A 77 -6.95 9.98 16.50
CA ASP A 77 -6.85 11.37 16.95
C ASP A 77 -6.46 12.31 15.81
N MET A 78 -5.49 11.92 14.97
CA MET A 78 -5.09 12.68 13.78
C MET A 78 -6.26 12.84 12.80
N TYR A 79 -7.06 11.78 12.59
CA TYR A 79 -8.26 11.85 11.76
C TYR A 79 -9.30 12.82 12.33
N VAL A 80 -9.60 12.75 13.64
CA VAL A 80 -10.53 13.68 14.31
C VAL A 80 -10.05 15.13 14.22
N ARG A 81 -8.72 15.36 14.28
CA ARG A 81 -8.10 16.67 14.07
C ARG A 81 -8.03 17.11 12.60
N LYS A 82 -8.55 16.30 11.67
CA LYS A 82 -8.53 16.53 10.22
C LYS A 82 -7.12 16.61 9.62
N GLU A 83 -6.14 15.95 10.24
CA GLU A 83 -4.79 15.77 9.70
C GLU A 83 -4.74 14.63 8.68
N LEU A 84 -5.75 13.74 8.69
CA LEU A 84 -5.90 12.62 7.75
C LEU A 84 -7.23 12.72 7.01
N ASN A 85 -7.20 12.60 5.69
CA ASN A 85 -8.39 12.56 4.85
C ASN A 85 -8.80 11.11 4.61
N LEU A 86 -9.68 10.55 5.47
CA LEU A 86 -10.13 9.16 5.34
C LEU A 86 -11.48 9.01 4.63
N ASP A 87 -12.33 10.03 4.68
CA ASP A 87 -13.70 9.98 4.14
C ASP A 87 -13.72 9.68 2.63
N GLU A 88 -12.77 10.24 1.87
CA GLU A 88 -12.69 10.06 0.42
C GLU A 88 -12.38 8.61 0.00
N PHE A 89 -11.83 7.78 0.90
CA PHE A 89 -11.58 6.37 0.61
C PHE A 89 -12.85 5.52 0.66
N ILE A 90 -13.91 5.99 1.34
CA ILE A 90 -15.19 5.29 1.45
C ILE A 90 -16.02 5.63 0.21
N THR A 91 -15.99 4.77 -0.80
CA THR A 91 -16.78 4.98 -2.03
C THR A 91 -18.17 4.37 -1.95
N HIS A 92 -18.41 3.44 -1.03
CA HIS A 92 -19.70 2.76 -0.87
C HIS A 92 -20.05 2.56 0.61
N ASN A 93 -21.34 2.72 0.93
CA ASN A 93 -21.93 2.33 2.20
C ASN A 93 -23.08 1.37 1.90
N LEU A 94 -23.04 0.16 2.43
CA LEU A 94 -24.05 -0.88 2.22
C LEU A 94 -24.53 -1.45 3.56
N GLN A 95 -25.71 -2.05 3.56
CA GLN A 95 -26.20 -2.83 4.69
C GLN A 95 -25.59 -4.24 4.66
N PHE A 96 -25.57 -4.93 5.80
CA PHE A 96 -24.99 -6.27 5.92
C PHE A 96 -25.65 -7.30 4.99
N GLU A 97 -26.94 -7.16 4.70
CA GLU A 97 -27.68 -8.03 3.79
C GLU A 97 -27.12 -7.99 2.36
N ASP A 98 -26.49 -6.88 1.98
CA ASP A 98 -25.88 -6.65 0.66
C ASP A 98 -24.38 -7.01 0.61
N ILE A 99 -23.85 -7.75 1.59
CA ILE A 99 -22.41 -8.05 1.68
C ILE A 99 -21.83 -8.68 0.40
N ASN A 100 -22.57 -9.54 -0.30
CA ASN A 100 -22.11 -10.14 -1.55
C ASN A 100 -21.93 -9.11 -2.68
N LYS A 101 -22.81 -8.10 -2.74
CA LYS A 101 -22.66 -6.98 -3.68
C LYS A 101 -21.38 -6.18 -3.42
N ALA A 102 -20.94 -6.08 -2.16
CA ALA A 102 -19.66 -5.44 -1.83
C ALA A 102 -18.47 -6.20 -2.43
N PHE A 103 -18.52 -7.54 -2.45
CA PHE A 103 -17.51 -8.37 -3.12
C PHE A 103 -17.53 -8.16 -4.64
N ASP A 104 -18.71 -8.13 -5.26
CA ASP A 104 -18.83 -7.88 -6.71
C ASP A 104 -18.19 -6.53 -7.10
N LEU A 105 -18.51 -5.47 -6.36
CA LEU A 105 -17.94 -4.13 -6.58
C LEU A 105 -16.41 -4.11 -6.43
N MET A 106 -15.86 -4.87 -5.47
CA MET A 106 -14.42 -5.00 -5.27
C MET A 106 -13.75 -5.74 -6.44
N ILE A 107 -14.32 -6.85 -6.89
CA ILE A 107 -13.78 -7.67 -7.99
C ILE A 107 -13.84 -6.91 -9.32
N GLU A 108 -14.91 -6.15 -9.55
CA GLU A 108 -15.07 -5.31 -10.75
C GLU A 108 -14.19 -4.04 -10.74
N GLY A 109 -13.44 -3.79 -9.66
CA GLY A 109 -12.59 -2.61 -9.53
C GLY A 109 -13.37 -1.29 -9.38
N LYS A 110 -14.64 -1.36 -8.99
CA LYS A 110 -15.53 -0.19 -8.81
C LYS A 110 -15.51 0.34 -7.37
N CYS A 111 -14.74 -0.25 -6.48
CA CYS A 111 -14.71 0.07 -5.06
C CYS A 111 -13.29 0.36 -4.56
N LEU A 112 -13.10 1.46 -3.82
CA LEU A 112 -11.90 1.67 -3.00
C LEU A 112 -12.09 1.00 -1.64
N ARG A 113 -13.09 1.47 -0.87
CA ARG A 113 -13.58 0.81 0.35
C ARG A 113 -15.11 0.86 0.39
N CYS A 114 -15.69 -0.24 0.87
CA CYS A 114 -17.10 -0.34 1.19
C CYS A 114 -17.24 -0.52 2.71
N VAL A 115 -17.96 0.39 3.36
CA VAL A 115 -18.31 0.24 4.78
C VAL A 115 -19.65 -0.50 4.86
N ILE A 116 -19.68 -1.55 5.66
CA ILE A 116 -20.88 -2.35 5.91
C ILE A 116 -21.48 -1.93 7.25
N GLN A 117 -22.75 -1.52 7.23
CA GLN A 117 -23.53 -1.25 8.42
C GLN A 117 -24.11 -2.57 8.95
N MET A 118 -23.85 -2.87 10.22
CA MET A 118 -24.41 -4.04 10.89
C MET A 118 -25.88 -3.78 11.26
N PRO A 119 -26.75 -4.81 11.28
CA PRO A 119 -28.08 -4.66 11.82
C PRO A 119 -27.99 -4.26 13.30
N ASN A 120 -28.91 -3.39 13.73
CA ASN A 120 -29.04 -2.95 15.12
C ASN A 120 -29.45 -4.10 16.05
#